data_AF-A0A8J2L698-F1
#
_entry.id   AF-A0A8J2L698-F1
#
_cell.length_a   1.000
_cell.length_b   1.000
_cell.length_c   1.000
_cell.angle_alpha   90.00
_cell.angle_beta   90.00
_cell.angle_gamma   90.00
#
_symmetry.space_group_name_H-M   'P 1'
#
loop_
_entity.id
_entity.type
_entity.pdbx_description
1 polymer ?
#
loop_
_entity_poly.entity_id
_entity_poly.type
_entity_poly.pdbx_seq_one_letter_code
_entity_poly.pdbx_strand_id
1 'polypeptide(L)'
;EISKLAARFKAKAVVTVLELLPLVRAIQEECASVKYVISAGKPVEGTHNFFEMIKADPSEAEFLDGSKIDTSNEPAVIMSSSGTTGLPKGVVLTHNNTQLAQRKL
;
A
#
# COMPACT_ATOMS: atom_id res chain seq x y z
N GLU A 1 -4.51 -14.94 -4.21
CA GLU A 1 -4.50 -13.68 -4.98
C GLU A 1 -3.69 -12.56 -4.32
N ILE A 2 -3.93 -12.21 -3.04
CA ILE A 2 -3.19 -11.12 -2.36
C ILE A 2 -1.67 -11.38 -2.28
N SER A 3 -1.23 -12.62 -1.98
CA SER A 3 0.20 -13.00 -2.01
C SER A 3 0.85 -12.74 -3.37
N LYS A 4 0.17 -13.16 -4.45
CA LYS A 4 0.63 -12.96 -5.84
C LYS A 4 0.75 -11.49 -6.20
N LEU A 5 -0.18 -10.65 -5.72
CA LEU A 5 -0.14 -9.20 -5.90
C LEU A 5 1.03 -8.56 -5.15
N ALA A 6 1.19 -8.90 -3.87
CA ALA A 6 2.27 -8.39 -3.03
C ALA A 6 3.65 -8.72 -3.64
N ALA A 7 3.84 -9.99 -4.06
CA ALA A 7 5.07 -10.42 -4.71
C ALA A 7 5.30 -9.75 -6.07
N ARG A 8 4.27 -9.69 -6.92
CA ARG A 8 4.36 -9.10 -8.26
C ARG A 8 4.75 -7.62 -8.22
N PHE A 9 4.13 -6.86 -7.31
CA PHE A 9 4.40 -5.44 -7.16
C PHE A 9 5.50 -5.13 -6.14
N LYS A 10 6.18 -6.16 -5.60
CA LYS A 10 7.26 -6.04 -4.62
C LYS A 10 6.87 -5.13 -3.45
N ALA A 11 5.65 -5.33 -2.93
CA ALA A 11 5.10 -4.51 -1.86
C ALA A 11 6.06 -4.52 -0.65
N LYS A 12 6.33 -3.33 -0.10
CA LYS A 12 7.21 -3.15 1.07
C LYS A 12 6.46 -3.16 2.39
N ALA A 13 5.21 -2.71 2.38
CA ALA A 13 4.35 -2.63 3.54
C ALA A 13 2.94 -3.13 3.18
N VAL A 14 2.25 -3.72 4.14
CA VAL A 14 0.82 -4.10 4.02
C VAL A 14 0.06 -3.46 5.18
N VAL A 15 -0.99 -2.70 4.85
CA VAL A 15 -1.94 -2.17 5.83
C VAL A 15 -3.15 -3.10 5.87
N THR A 16 -3.57 -3.53 7.06
CA THR A 16 -4.64 -4.51 7.21
C THR A 16 -5.44 -4.35 8.51
N VAL A 17 -6.52 -5.10 8.66
CA VAL A 17 -7.32 -5.23 9.88
C VAL A 17 -6.99 -6.55 10.60
N LEU A 18 -7.34 -6.66 11.88
CA LEU A 18 -6.93 -7.79 12.73
C LEU A 18 -7.43 -9.15 12.20
N GLU A 19 -8.62 -9.19 11.62
CA GLU A 19 -9.25 -10.39 11.07
C GLU A 19 -8.42 -11.01 9.93
N LEU A 20 -7.69 -10.18 9.19
CA LEU A 20 -6.87 -10.60 8.06
C LEU A 20 -5.39 -10.77 8.41
N LEU A 21 -4.99 -10.49 9.65
CA LEU A 21 -3.59 -10.54 10.07
C LEU A 21 -2.94 -11.93 9.90
N PRO A 22 -3.60 -13.08 10.19
CA PRO A 22 -3.02 -14.40 9.94
C PRO A 22 -2.68 -14.62 8.46
N LEU A 23 -3.54 -14.15 7.56
CA LEU A 23 -3.31 -14.23 6.12
C LEU A 23 -2.11 -13.36 5.70
N VAL A 24 -1.99 -12.15 6.24
CA VAL A 24 -0.87 -11.24 5.94
C VAL A 24 0.45 -11.78 6.46
N ARG A 25 0.49 -12.45 7.60
CA ARG A 25 1.71 -13.10 8.11
C ARG A 25 2.20 -14.22 7.19
N ALA A 26 1.29 -15.08 6.72
CA ALA A 26 1.63 -16.10 5.72
C ALA A 26 2.21 -15.47 4.44
N ILE A 27 1.63 -14.34 3.98
CA ILE A 27 2.16 -13.59 2.83
C ILE A 27 3.56 -13.05 3.11
N GLN A 28 3.81 -12.55 4.32
CA GLN A 28 5.11 -12.00 4.72
C GLN A 28 6.22 -13.07 4.71
N GLU A 29 5.90 -14.30 5.14
CA GLU A 29 6.82 -15.44 5.09
C GLU A 29 7.17 -15.83 3.64
N GLU A 30 6.20 -15.79 2.73
CA GLU A 30 6.40 -16.11 1.31
C GLU A 30 7.03 -14.95 0.51
N CYS A 31 6.89 -13.71 0.98
CA CYS A 31 7.21 -12.51 0.23
C CYS A 31 8.20 -11.61 0.99
N ALA A 32 9.48 -11.89 0.80
CA ALA A 32 10.58 -11.16 1.45
C ALA A 32 10.60 -9.63 1.16
N SER A 33 9.85 -9.13 0.16
CA SER A 33 9.72 -7.70 -0.05
C SER A 33 8.86 -7.02 1.01
N VAL A 34 7.90 -7.74 1.62
CA VAL A 34 6.98 -7.21 2.65
C VAL A 34 7.73 -7.13 3.98
N LYS A 35 8.28 -5.95 4.26
CA LYS A 35 9.06 -5.69 5.48
C LYS A 35 8.19 -5.25 6.64
N TYR A 36 7.09 -4.55 6.35
CA TYR A 36 6.26 -3.92 7.36
C TYR A 36 4.81 -4.40 7.29
N VAL A 37 4.25 -4.76 8.43
CA VAL A 37 2.81 -5.02 8.58
C VAL A 37 2.24 -3.96 9.50
N ILE A 38 1.25 -3.22 9.01
CA ILE A 38 0.56 -2.15 9.73
C ILE A 38 -0.87 -2.63 9.99
N SER A 39 -1.22 -2.83 11.26
CA SER A 39 -2.55 -3.31 11.66
C SER A 39 -3.40 -2.17 12.21
N ALA A 40 -4.61 -2.02 11.68
CA ALA A 40 -5.66 -1.19 12.25
C ALA A 40 -6.46 -2.02 13.28
N GLY A 41 -6.37 -1.63 14.54
CA GLY A 41 -7.04 -2.31 15.67
C GLY A 41 -6.24 -2.16 16.96
N LYS A 42 -6.42 -3.10 17.89
CA LYS A 42 -5.56 -3.20 19.08
C LYS A 42 -4.09 -3.45 18.70
N PRO A 43 -3.10 -2.98 19.49
CA PRO A 43 -1.70 -3.31 19.26
C PRO A 43 -1.45 -4.82 19.22
N VAL A 44 -0.60 -5.26 18.30
CA VAL A 44 -0.18 -6.66 18.15
C VAL A 44 1.33 -6.70 18.03
N GLU A 45 1.96 -7.65 18.71
CA GLU A 45 3.41 -7.81 18.66
C GLU A 45 3.91 -8.14 17.25
N GLY A 46 5.03 -7.53 16.86
CA GLY A 46 5.61 -7.71 15.52
C GLY A 46 4.87 -6.99 14.40
N THR A 47 3.94 -6.07 14.70
CA THR A 47 3.31 -5.16 13.73
C THR A 47 3.42 -3.71 14.17
N HIS A 48 3.28 -2.78 13.23
CA HIS A 48 3.03 -1.38 13.54
C HIS A 48 1.53 -1.16 13.76
N ASN A 49 1.17 -0.36 14.77
CA ASN A 49 -0.22 0.00 14.99
C ASN A 49 -0.59 1.27 14.20
N PHE A 50 -1.62 1.17 13.36
CA PHE A 50 -2.06 2.30 12.54
C PHE A 50 -2.48 3.53 13.36
N PHE A 51 -3.22 3.32 14.46
CA PHE A 51 -3.75 4.42 15.28
C PHE A 51 -2.67 5.12 16.11
N GLU A 52 -1.56 4.45 16.41
CA GLU A 52 -0.40 5.10 17.03
C GLU A 52 0.41 5.87 15.98
N MET A 53 0.58 5.34 14.77
CA MET A 53 1.31 6.03 13.70
C MET A 53 0.69 7.38 13.32
N ILE A 54 -0.64 7.49 13.29
CA ILE A 54 -1.32 8.76 12.95
C ILE A 54 -1.18 9.84 14.04
N LYS A 55 -0.70 9.49 15.23
CA LYS A 55 -0.41 10.46 16.31
C LYS A 55 1.00 11.03 16.19
N ALA A 56 1.84 10.50 15.29
CA ALA A 56 3.19 11.00 15.09
C ALA A 56 3.15 12.45 14.61
N ASP A 57 4.09 13.26 15.10
CA ASP A 57 4.27 14.62 14.62
C ASP A 57 4.91 14.57 13.22
N PRO A 58 4.23 15.06 12.16
CA PRO A 58 4.78 15.04 10.82
C PRO A 58 5.95 16.02 10.63
N SER A 59 6.15 16.99 11.53
CA SER A 59 7.23 17.98 11.40
C SER A 59 8.64 17.37 11.49
N GLU A 60 8.76 16.19 12.09
CA GLU A 60 10.01 15.43 12.17
C GLU A 60 10.27 14.57 10.93
N ALA A 61 9.31 14.47 10.01
CA ALA A 61 9.44 13.67 8.80
C ALA A 61 10.06 14.48 7.64
N GLU A 62 11.01 13.87 6.95
CA GLU A 62 11.51 14.39 5.68
C GLU A 62 10.54 14.02 4.55
N PHE A 63 9.85 15.02 4.01
CA PHE A 63 8.98 14.84 2.85
C PHE A 63 9.71 15.18 1.55
N LEU A 64 9.36 14.46 0.49
CA LEU A 64 9.75 14.85 -0.86
C LEU A 64 9.06 16.17 -1.24
N ASP A 65 9.82 17.05 -1.89
CA ASP A 65 9.29 18.26 -2.48
C ASP A 65 8.46 17.90 -3.72
N GLY A 66 7.14 18.08 -3.64
CA GLY A 66 6.21 17.74 -4.70
C GLY A 66 6.45 18.48 -6.01
N SER A 67 7.16 19.61 -6.00
CA SER A 67 7.55 20.33 -7.23
C SER A 67 8.62 19.58 -8.04
N LYS A 68 9.32 18.62 -7.43
CA LYS A 68 10.37 17.81 -8.05
C LYS A 68 9.86 16.48 -8.61
N ILE A 69 8.55 16.22 -8.51
CA ILE A 69 7.91 14.99 -8.98
C ILE A 69 7.25 15.25 -10.33
N ASP A 70 7.52 14.42 -11.34
CA ASP A 70 6.77 14.48 -12.59
C ASP A 70 5.40 13.83 -12.39
N THR A 71 4.45 14.63 -11.89
CA THR A 71 3.10 14.17 -11.55
C THR A 71 2.33 13.56 -12.73
N SER A 72 2.73 13.83 -13.97
CA SER A 72 2.05 13.31 -15.16
C SER A 72 2.51 11.92 -15.55
N ASN A 73 3.77 11.56 -15.25
CA ASN A 73 4.36 10.29 -15.64
C ASN A 73 4.69 9.37 -14.46
N GLU A 74 4.88 9.90 -13.25
CA GLU A 74 5.21 9.10 -12.08
C GLU A 74 3.97 8.36 -11.51
N PRO A 75 4.06 7.04 -11.29
CA PRO A 75 3.00 6.26 -10.67
C PRO A 75 2.71 6.68 -9.23
N ALA A 76 1.43 6.89 -8.91
CA ALA A 76 0.93 7.16 -7.56
C ALA A 76 0.17 5.96 -6.98
N VAL A 77 -0.65 5.29 -7.81
CA VAL A 77 -1.54 4.20 -7.37
C VAL A 77 -1.52 3.06 -8.38
N ILE A 78 -1.44 1.82 -7.91
CA ILE A 78 -1.65 0.64 -8.73
C ILE A 78 -2.88 -0.09 -8.21
N MET A 79 -3.95 -0.10 -9.00
CA MET A 79 -5.18 -0.81 -8.63
C MET A 79 -5.18 -2.21 -9.24
N SER A 80 -5.45 -3.22 -8.41
CA SER A 80 -5.69 -4.57 -8.92
C SER A 80 -7.06 -4.63 -9.59
N SER A 81 -7.09 -5.05 -10.86
CA SER A 81 -8.32 -5.40 -11.56
C SER A 81 -8.52 -6.92 -11.54
N SER A 82 -9.77 -7.36 -11.34
CA SER A 82 -10.16 -8.77 -11.18
C SER A 82 -10.15 -9.57 -12.50
N GLY A 83 -9.28 -9.22 -13.45
CA GLY A 83 -9.31 -9.69 -14.84
C GLY A 83 -9.67 -11.18 -14.96
N THR A 84 -10.62 -11.50 -15.86
CA THR A 84 -11.18 -12.85 -16.03
C THR A 84 -10.21 -13.86 -16.63
N THR A 85 -8.97 -13.45 -16.94
CA THR A 85 -7.93 -14.26 -17.59
C THR A 85 -6.60 -14.13 -16.84
N GLY A 86 -6.36 -15.01 -15.86
CA GLY A 86 -5.04 -15.21 -15.24
C GLY A 86 -4.67 -14.27 -14.09
N LEU A 87 -3.36 -14.04 -13.89
CA LEU A 87 -2.83 -13.23 -12.80
C LEU A 87 -3.40 -11.79 -12.82
N PRO A 88 -3.70 -11.18 -11.66
CA PRO A 88 -4.32 -9.86 -11.64
C PRO A 88 -3.48 -8.79 -12.33
N LYS A 89 -4.14 -7.94 -13.13
CA LYS A 89 -3.49 -6.81 -13.82
C LYS A 89 -3.51 -5.57 -12.94
N GLY A 90 -2.38 -4.89 -12.86
CA GLY A 90 -2.24 -3.59 -12.20
C GLY A 90 -2.58 -2.46 -13.14
N VAL A 91 -3.65 -1.72 -12.87
CA VAL A 91 -3.96 -0.45 -13.52
C VAL A 91 -3.12 0.62 -12.85
N VAL A 92 -2.14 1.16 -13.57
CA VAL A 92 -1.21 2.18 -13.06
C VAL A 92 -1.83 3.56 -13.27
N LEU A 93 -1.96 4.31 -12.17
CA LEU A 93 -2.44 5.67 -12.14
C LEU A 93 -1.33 6.61 -11.65
N THR A 94 -1.17 7.75 -12.29
CA THR A 94 -0.20 8.80 -11.93
C THR A 94 -0.84 9.80 -10.97
N HIS A 95 -0.04 10.69 -10.39
CA HIS A 95 -0.55 11.72 -9.48
C HIS A 95 -1.60 12.62 -10.15
N ASN A 96 -1.40 12.96 -11.43
CA ASN A 96 -2.30 13.83 -12.17
C ASN A 96 -3.66 13.16 -12.47
N ASN A 97 -3.64 11.92 -12.98
CA ASN A 97 -4.88 11.24 -13.37
C ASN A 97 -5.72 10.75 -12.17
N THR A 98 -5.10 10.48 -11.02
CA THR A 98 -5.81 10.19 -9.76
C THR A 98 -6.59 11.41 -9.25
N GLN A 99 -5.99 12.60 -9.29
CA GLN A 99 -6.65 13.83 -8.85
C GLN A 99 -7.87 14.19 -9.72
N LEU A 100 -7.77 13.97 -11.03
CA LEU A 100 -8.89 14.18 -11.96
C LEU A 100 -10.06 13.21 -11.73
N ALA A 101 -9.78 11.97 -11.33
CA ALA A 101 -10.81 10.98 -11.03
C ALA A 101 -11.61 11.33 -9.76
N GLN A 102 -10.97 11.94 -8.75
CA GLN A 102 -11.63 12.32 -7.50
C GLN A 102 -12.54 13.55 -7.62
N ARG A 103 -12.31 14.45 -8.58
CA ARG A 103 -13.16 15.63 -8.80
C ARG A 103 -14.50 15.34 -9.46
N LYS A 104 -14.73 14.11 -9.93
CA LYS A 104 -15.97 13.69 -10.62
C LYS A 104 -16.94 12.90 -9.72
N LEU A 105 -16.64 12.78 -8.43
CA LEU A 105 -17.52 12.23 -7.40
C LEU A 105 -17.97 13.36 -6.48
#